data_AF-A0A7S8RGH6-F1
#
_entry.id   AF-A0A7S8RGH6-F1
#
_cell.length_a   1.000
_cell.length_b   1.000
_cell.length_c   1.000
_cell.angle_alpha   90.00
_cell.angle_beta   90.00
_cell.angle_gamma   90.00
#
_symmetry.space_group_name_H-M   'P 1'
#
loop_
_entity.id
_entity.type
_entity.pdbx_description
1 polymer ?
#
loop_
_entity_poly.entity_id
_entity_poly.type
_entity_poly.pdbx_seq_one_letter_code
_entity_poly.pdbx_strand_id
1 'polypeptide(L)'
;MRPLTEEELRASFVNAAPDELRVIEVPLSARTTDWYHFDFLAWRDPEFRGRGYLVAEVEGEPRGVVLRASESSSRSRAAMCNLCHTMQPGNQVSLFTARRAGDAGAHGDSVGTYICSDLSCHDNVRLAAPLAPSEVRGSVDLKIDGTRRRTEAFVARVLENGEAPA
;
A
#
# COMPACT_ATOMS: atom_id res chain seq x y z
N MET A 1 -6.99 -10.59 6.99
CA MET A 1 -8.23 -9.97 6.43
C MET A 1 -9.21 -11.06 6.08
N ARG A 2 -10.50 -10.75 5.94
CA ARG A 2 -11.45 -11.73 5.37
C ARG A 2 -11.17 -11.92 3.86
N PRO A 3 -11.44 -13.10 3.29
CA PRO A 3 -11.45 -13.26 1.84
C PRO A 3 -12.46 -12.32 1.18
N LEU A 4 -12.03 -11.67 0.09
CA LEU A 4 -12.89 -10.82 -0.74
C LEU A 4 -13.08 -11.49 -2.11
N THR A 5 -14.31 -11.46 -2.61
CA THR A 5 -14.57 -11.72 -4.03
C THR A 5 -13.99 -10.62 -4.90
N GLU A 6 -13.83 -10.88 -6.20
CA GLU A 6 -13.37 -9.85 -7.13
C GLU A 6 -14.32 -8.65 -7.19
N GLU A 7 -15.63 -8.90 -7.09
CA GLU A 7 -16.65 -7.86 -7.05
C GLU A 7 -16.51 -6.97 -5.81
N GLU A 8 -16.38 -7.58 -4.62
CA GLU A 8 -16.16 -6.85 -3.38
C GLU A 8 -14.86 -6.05 -3.42
N LEU A 9 -13.79 -6.62 -3.98
CA LEU A 9 -12.51 -5.94 -4.10
C LEU A 9 -12.62 -4.75 -5.05
N ARG A 10 -13.29 -4.87 -6.20
CA ARG A 10 -13.53 -3.74 -7.12
C ARG A 10 -14.40 -2.66 -6.45
N ALA A 11 -15.44 -3.06 -5.72
CA ALA A 11 -16.32 -2.14 -5.00
C ALA A 11 -15.62 -1.42 -3.82
N SER A 12 -14.54 -2.00 -3.28
CA SER A 12 -13.80 -1.40 -2.16
C SER A 12 -13.03 -0.13 -2.54
N PHE A 13 -12.77 0.11 -3.83
CA PHE A 13 -11.91 1.21 -4.27
C PHE A 13 -12.58 2.57 -4.11
N VAL A 14 -12.02 3.40 -3.22
CA VAL A 14 -12.64 4.67 -2.80
C VAL A 14 -12.19 5.89 -3.60
N ASN A 15 -11.08 5.78 -4.33
CA ASN A 15 -10.47 6.90 -5.06
C ASN A 15 -10.25 6.60 -6.56
N ALA A 16 -10.84 5.51 -7.07
CA ALA A 16 -10.73 5.12 -8.46
C ALA A 16 -11.81 5.79 -9.31
N ALA A 17 -11.44 6.31 -10.49
CA ALA A 17 -12.40 6.69 -11.51
C ALA A 17 -13.06 5.43 -12.13
N PRO A 18 -14.27 5.53 -12.70
CA PRO A 18 -14.95 4.39 -13.33
C PRO A 18 -14.10 3.64 -14.36
N ASP A 19 -13.30 4.36 -15.15
CA ASP A 19 -12.42 3.73 -16.15
C ASP A 19 -11.18 3.09 -15.52
N GLU A 20 -10.70 3.60 -14.39
CA GLU A 20 -9.63 2.95 -13.63
C GLU A 20 -10.12 1.62 -13.04
N LEU A 21 -11.34 1.58 -12.49
CA LEU A 21 -11.97 0.37 -11.95
C LEU A 21 -12.12 -0.75 -12.97
N ARG A 22 -12.44 -0.40 -14.23
CA ARG A 22 -12.63 -1.35 -15.32
C ARG A 22 -11.35 -2.09 -15.71
N VAL A 23 -10.20 -1.42 -15.58
CA VAL A 23 -8.91 -1.97 -15.99
C VAL A 23 -8.09 -2.56 -14.85
N ILE A 24 -8.62 -2.56 -13.61
CA ILE A 24 -7.94 -3.20 -12.49
C ILE A 24 -7.84 -4.70 -12.78
N GLU A 25 -6.63 -5.21 -12.93
CA GLU A 25 -6.35 -6.64 -12.98
C GLU A 25 -6.00 -7.13 -11.57
N VAL A 26 -6.86 -7.96 -11.01
CA VAL A 26 -6.64 -8.57 -9.69
C VAL A 26 -5.63 -9.70 -9.84
N PRO A 27 -4.54 -9.72 -9.06
CA PRO A 27 -3.50 -10.72 -9.24
C PRO A 27 -4.04 -12.12 -8.89
N LEU A 28 -3.60 -13.13 -9.63
CA LEU A 28 -4.00 -14.53 -9.37
C LEU A 28 -3.67 -14.96 -7.94
N SER A 29 -2.61 -14.41 -7.33
CA SER A 29 -2.27 -14.66 -5.93
C SER A 29 -3.38 -14.27 -4.97
N ALA A 30 -4.15 -13.22 -5.24
CA ALA A 30 -5.29 -12.85 -4.41
C ALA A 30 -6.39 -13.93 -4.43
N ARG A 31 -6.45 -14.78 -5.46
CA ARG A 31 -7.42 -15.89 -5.56
C ARG A 31 -6.96 -17.17 -4.88
N THR A 32 -5.65 -17.37 -4.73
CA THR A 32 -5.06 -18.62 -4.24
C THR A 32 -4.43 -18.49 -2.85
N THR A 33 -4.24 -17.28 -2.35
CA THR A 33 -3.59 -17.07 -1.06
C THR A 33 -4.59 -17.16 0.10
N ASP A 34 -4.09 -17.62 1.24
CA ASP A 34 -4.81 -17.56 2.50
C ASP A 34 -4.86 -16.11 3.03
N TRP A 35 -6.04 -15.49 2.89
CA TRP A 35 -6.29 -14.11 3.32
C TRP A 35 -6.15 -13.88 4.83
N TYR A 36 -6.21 -14.95 5.64
CA TYR A 36 -6.04 -14.84 7.09
C TYR A 36 -4.63 -14.39 7.47
N HIS A 37 -3.63 -14.63 6.62
CA HIS A 37 -2.25 -14.19 6.84
C HIS A 37 -1.94 -12.78 6.29
N PHE A 38 -2.86 -12.18 5.53
CA PHE A 38 -2.71 -10.82 5.02
C PHE A 38 -3.25 -9.78 5.99
N ASP A 39 -2.40 -8.81 6.30
CA ASP A 39 -2.76 -7.57 6.99
C ASP A 39 -3.33 -6.51 6.02
N PHE A 40 -2.91 -6.59 4.75
CA PHE A 40 -3.36 -5.79 3.62
C PHE A 40 -2.92 -6.51 2.33
N LEU A 41 -3.53 -6.16 1.20
CA LEU A 41 -3.16 -6.65 -0.12
C LEU A 41 -2.64 -5.47 -0.95
N ALA A 42 -1.49 -5.62 -1.61
CA ALA A 42 -0.99 -4.59 -2.52
C ALA A 42 -0.29 -5.21 -3.73
N TRP A 43 -0.46 -4.61 -4.90
CA TRP A 43 0.14 -5.09 -6.14
C TRP A 43 0.32 -3.99 -7.18
N ARG A 44 1.25 -4.19 -8.11
CA ARG A 44 1.45 -3.31 -9.27
C ARG A 44 0.51 -3.69 -10.39
N ASP A 45 0.09 -2.69 -11.14
CA ASP A 45 -0.63 -2.92 -12.38
C ASP A 45 0.31 -3.56 -13.43
N PRO A 46 -0.08 -4.69 -14.05
CA PRO A 46 0.77 -5.38 -15.02
C PRO A 46 0.94 -4.60 -16.33
N GLU A 47 -0.05 -3.79 -16.72
CA GLU A 47 -0.01 -3.00 -17.95
C GLU A 47 0.56 -1.60 -17.70
N PHE A 48 0.10 -0.94 -16.62
CA PHE A 48 0.45 0.44 -16.29
C PHE A 48 1.50 0.49 -15.19
N ARG A 49 2.79 0.42 -15.55
CA ARG A 49 3.90 0.44 -14.56
C ARG A 49 3.87 1.60 -13.56
N GLY A 50 3.25 2.74 -13.88
CA GLY A 50 3.06 3.85 -12.93
C GLY A 50 2.02 3.55 -11.84
N ARG A 51 1.09 2.63 -12.08
CA ARG A 51 -0.09 2.39 -11.23
C ARG A 51 0.12 1.21 -10.28
N GLY A 52 -0.45 1.33 -9.09
CA GLY A 52 -0.52 0.24 -8.13
C GLY A 52 -1.82 0.31 -7.37
N TYR A 53 -2.09 -0.75 -6.61
CA TYR A 53 -3.31 -0.93 -5.89
C TYR A 53 -2.97 -1.39 -4.48
N LEU A 54 -3.73 -0.91 -3.50
CA LEU A 54 -3.59 -1.30 -2.10
C LEU A 54 -4.99 -1.42 -1.49
N VAL A 55 -5.25 -2.52 -0.79
CA VAL A 55 -6.51 -2.81 -0.11
C VAL A 55 -6.19 -3.14 1.34
N ALA A 56 -6.80 -2.43 2.28
CA ALA A 56 -6.68 -2.68 3.71
C ALA A 56 -8.05 -2.60 4.40
N GLU A 57 -8.18 -3.25 5.56
CA GLU A 57 -9.38 -3.13 6.40
C GLU A 57 -9.25 -1.86 7.26
N VAL A 58 -10.10 -0.86 7.01
CA VAL A 58 -10.17 0.37 7.81
C VAL A 58 -11.56 0.43 8.42
N GLU A 59 -11.63 0.57 9.76
CA GLU A 59 -12.89 0.53 10.52
C GLU A 59 -13.72 -0.74 10.28
N GLY A 60 -13.04 -1.86 9.99
CA GLY A 60 -13.68 -3.16 9.72
C GLY A 60 -14.17 -3.33 8.28
N GLU A 61 -14.02 -2.32 7.42
CA GLU A 61 -14.44 -2.36 6.02
C GLU A 61 -13.22 -2.44 5.08
N PRO A 62 -13.27 -3.25 4.01
CA PRO A 62 -12.22 -3.24 3.00
C PRO A 62 -12.24 -1.91 2.24
N ARG A 63 -11.09 -1.26 2.18
CA ARG A 63 -10.87 0.01 1.47
C ARG A 63 -9.71 -0.13 0.50
N GLY A 64 -10.05 -0.06 -0.78
CA GLY A 64 -9.11 -0.08 -1.89
C GLY A 64 -8.67 1.33 -2.27
N VAL A 65 -7.39 1.51 -2.57
CA VAL A 65 -6.83 2.76 -3.07
C VAL A 65 -5.98 2.49 -4.31
N VAL A 66 -6.19 3.32 -5.34
CA VAL A 66 -5.34 3.41 -6.52
C VAL A 66 -4.18 4.35 -6.20
N LEU A 67 -2.98 3.87 -6.50
CA LEU A 67 -1.70 4.54 -6.28
C LEU A 67 -1.06 4.89 -7.62
N ARG A 68 -0.38 6.04 -7.67
CA ARG A 68 0.48 6.46 -8.77
C ARG A 68 1.91 6.64 -8.26
N ALA A 69 2.84 5.88 -8.81
CA ALA A 69 4.27 6.02 -8.55
C ALA A 69 4.81 7.25 -9.28
N SER A 70 5.68 8.01 -8.63
CA SER A 70 6.49 9.04 -9.29
C SER A 70 7.46 8.39 -10.28
N GLU A 71 7.62 9.00 -11.46
CA GLU A 71 8.60 8.53 -12.47
C GLU A 71 10.05 8.68 -11.98
N SER A 72 10.30 9.62 -11.08
CA SER A 72 11.61 9.78 -10.45
C SER A 72 11.77 8.80 -9.28
N SER A 73 12.46 7.68 -9.52
CA SER A 73 13.03 6.94 -8.40
C SER A 73 14.13 7.81 -7.78
N SER A 74 14.03 8.07 -6.48
CA SER A 74 15.14 8.63 -5.69
C SER A 74 16.45 7.96 -6.10
N ARG A 75 17.46 8.80 -6.38
CA ARG A 75 18.86 8.44 -6.69
C ARG A 75 19.27 7.14 -6.01
N SER A 76 20.00 6.27 -6.71
CA SER A 76 20.61 4.98 -6.30
C SER A 76 21.11 4.85 -4.85
N ARG A 77 20.22 4.96 -3.86
CA ARG A 77 20.51 5.10 -2.43
C ARG A 77 19.45 4.35 -1.67
N ALA A 78 19.89 3.58 -0.68
CA ALA A 78 18.97 2.90 0.20
C ALA A 78 18.01 3.89 0.88
N ALA A 79 16.74 3.50 0.97
CA ALA A 79 15.68 4.30 1.54
C ALA A 79 14.77 3.43 2.40
N MET A 80 14.15 4.03 3.41
CA MET A 80 13.18 3.36 4.25
C MET A 80 11.81 3.38 3.58
N CYS A 81 11.12 2.25 3.53
CA CYS A 81 9.69 2.23 3.20
C CYS A 81 8.86 2.71 4.40
N ASN A 82 7.94 3.65 4.20
CA ASN A 82 7.08 4.17 5.27
C ASN A 82 5.98 3.18 5.70
N LEU A 83 5.68 2.15 4.89
CA LEU A 83 4.74 1.11 5.30
C LEU A 83 5.43 0.05 6.13
N CYS A 84 6.39 -0.69 5.57
CA CYS A 84 7.02 -1.81 6.29
C CYS A 84 8.15 -1.40 7.24
N HIS A 85 8.65 -0.17 7.17
CA HIS A 85 9.85 0.29 7.91
C HIS A 85 11.08 -0.61 7.67
N THR A 86 11.15 -1.21 6.47
CA THR A 86 12.34 -1.93 6.01
C THR A 86 13.19 -0.99 5.16
N MET A 87 14.50 -0.95 5.42
CA MET A 87 15.48 -0.31 4.55
C MET A 87 15.61 -1.13 3.27
N GLN A 88 15.23 -0.54 2.13
CA GLN A 88 15.34 -1.16 0.82
C GLN A 88 16.52 -0.57 0.05
N PRO A 89 17.32 -1.38 -0.66
CA PRO A 89 18.48 -0.91 -1.40
C PRO A 89 18.11 -0.17 -2.69
N GLY A 90 19.04 0.65 -3.20
CA GLY A 90 18.97 1.20 -4.55
C GLY A 90 17.73 2.06 -4.82
N ASN A 91 16.89 1.63 -5.76
CA ASN A 91 15.66 2.32 -6.18
C ASN A 91 14.38 1.55 -5.79
N GLN A 92 14.47 0.70 -4.76
CA GLN A 92 13.37 -0.16 -4.31
C GLN A 92 12.39 0.54 -3.37
N VAL A 93 12.50 1.85 -3.20
CA VAL A 93 11.45 2.71 -2.64
C VAL A 93 11.09 3.80 -3.63
N SER A 94 9.80 3.97 -3.88
CA SER A 94 9.24 5.01 -4.74
C SER A 94 8.26 5.88 -3.95
N LEU A 95 8.15 7.15 -4.32
CA LEU A 95 7.05 7.98 -3.86
C LEU A 95 5.79 7.51 -4.59
N PHE A 96 4.77 7.11 -3.83
CA PHE A 96 3.44 6.88 -4.36
C PHE A 96 2.50 7.98 -3.87
N THR A 97 1.63 8.44 -4.76
CA THR A 97 0.53 9.35 -4.45
C THR A 97 -0.81 8.64 -4.65
N ALA A 98 -1.74 8.92 -3.77
CA ALA A 98 -3.14 8.53 -3.89
C ALA A 98 -3.97 9.80 -3.95
N ARG A 99 -4.82 9.94 -4.97
CA ARG A 99 -5.88 10.96 -4.96
C ARG A 99 -6.76 10.72 -3.74
N ARG A 100 -7.15 11.77 -3.01
CA ARG A 100 -8.12 11.65 -1.92
C ARG A 100 -9.46 11.12 -2.43
N ALA A 101 -10.26 10.53 -1.55
CA ALA A 101 -11.63 10.16 -1.86
C ALA A 101 -12.52 11.42 -1.99
N GLY A 102 -13.65 11.28 -2.66
CA GLY A 102 -14.68 12.32 -2.75
C GLY A 102 -14.23 13.63 -3.41
N ASP A 103 -14.85 14.73 -2.98
CA ASP A 103 -14.68 16.05 -3.58
C ASP A 103 -13.26 16.58 -3.47
N ALA A 104 -12.55 16.32 -2.37
CA ALA A 104 -11.16 16.74 -2.21
C ALA A 104 -10.29 16.15 -3.34
N GLY A 105 -10.48 14.87 -3.64
CA GLY A 105 -9.83 14.21 -4.77
C GLY A 105 -10.26 14.75 -6.13
N ALA A 106 -11.55 15.06 -6.31
CA ALA A 106 -12.06 15.65 -7.55
C ALA A 106 -11.42 17.02 -7.84
N HIS A 107 -11.07 17.79 -6.81
CA HIS A 107 -10.33 19.05 -6.90
C HIS A 107 -8.80 18.87 -7.01
N GLY A 108 -8.31 17.63 -7.07
CA GLY A 108 -6.89 17.32 -7.29
C GLY A 108 -6.07 17.10 -6.01
N ASP A 109 -6.68 17.05 -4.83
CA ASP A 109 -5.95 16.74 -3.59
C ASP A 109 -5.47 15.28 -3.59
N SER A 110 -4.26 15.08 -3.09
CA SER A 110 -3.62 13.78 -3.01
C SER A 110 -2.71 13.68 -1.79
N VAL A 111 -2.59 12.47 -1.25
CA VAL A 111 -1.64 12.16 -0.18
C VAL A 111 -0.53 11.29 -0.73
N GLY A 112 0.72 11.65 -0.40
CA GLY A 112 1.92 10.93 -0.80
C GLY A 112 2.56 10.17 0.36
N THR A 113 3.22 9.05 0.04
CA THR A 113 4.12 8.36 0.97
C THR A 113 5.15 7.51 0.20
N TYR A 114 6.30 7.24 0.83
CA TYR A 114 7.35 6.40 0.25
C TYR A 114 7.07 4.93 0.56
N ILE A 115 6.97 4.09 -0.48
CA ILE A 115 6.59 2.67 -0.37
C ILE A 115 7.57 1.81 -1.18
N CYS A 116 7.72 0.54 -0.83
CA CYS A 116 8.42 -0.43 -1.68
C CYS A 116 7.92 -0.32 -3.14
N SER A 117 8.84 -0.22 -4.10
CA SER A 117 8.53 0.10 -5.51
C SER A 117 7.68 -0.95 -6.23
N ASP A 118 7.73 -2.19 -5.76
CA ASP A 118 6.98 -3.36 -6.21
C ASP A 118 5.74 -3.66 -5.34
N LEU A 119 5.50 -2.83 -4.31
CA LEU A 119 4.43 -3.01 -3.32
C LEU A 119 4.51 -4.31 -2.51
N SER A 120 5.68 -4.96 -2.42
CA SER A 120 5.91 -6.19 -1.63
C SER A 120 6.08 -5.93 -0.12
N CYS A 121 5.49 -4.86 0.41
CA CYS A 121 5.66 -4.46 1.82
C CYS A 121 5.24 -5.56 2.80
N HIS A 122 4.21 -6.33 2.43
CA HIS A 122 3.71 -7.47 3.18
C HIS A 122 4.75 -8.58 3.31
N ASP A 123 5.50 -8.86 2.26
CA ASP A 123 6.52 -9.90 2.26
C ASP A 123 7.80 -9.38 2.94
N ASN A 124 8.20 -8.15 2.61
CA ASN A 124 9.42 -7.54 3.11
C ASN A 124 9.47 -7.39 4.63
N VAL A 125 8.33 -7.16 5.29
CA VAL A 125 8.29 -7.08 6.76
C VAL A 125 8.54 -8.44 7.42
N ARG A 126 8.25 -9.54 6.71
CA ARG A 126 8.40 -10.92 7.20
C ARG A 126 9.79 -11.49 6.94
N LEU A 127 10.60 -10.82 6.12
CA LEU A 127 11.96 -11.25 5.83
C LEU A 127 12.89 -11.07 7.03
N ALA A 128 13.57 -12.15 7.40
CA ALA A 128 14.60 -12.13 8.44
C ALA A 128 15.92 -11.62 7.86
N ALA A 129 16.06 -10.29 7.73
CA ALA A 129 17.32 -9.67 7.29
C ALA A 129 18.49 -10.07 8.21
N PRO A 130 19.73 -10.21 7.68
CA PRO A 130 20.92 -10.47 8.50
C PRO A 130 21.08 -9.39 9.58
N LEU A 131 21.47 -9.83 10.78
CA LEU A 131 21.70 -8.94 11.91
C LEU A 131 23.11 -8.37 11.85
N ALA A 132 23.28 -7.10 12.22
CA ALA A 132 24.59 -6.52 12.47
C ALA A 132 25.24 -7.16 13.73
N PRO A 133 26.56 -7.05 13.90
CA PRO A 133 27.22 -7.55 15.11
C PRO A 133 26.57 -6.98 16.38
N SER A 134 26.21 -7.86 17.32
CA SER A 134 25.51 -7.53 18.57
C SER A 134 24.07 -7.04 18.44
N GLU A 135 23.48 -7.05 17.24
CA GLU A 135 22.07 -6.77 17.05
C GLU A 135 21.22 -7.97 17.51
N VAL A 136 20.20 -7.71 18.32
CA VAL A 136 19.20 -8.70 18.71
C VAL A 136 17.95 -8.50 17.85
N ARG A 137 17.47 -9.57 17.23
CA ARG A 137 16.26 -9.51 16.41
C ARG A 137 15.05 -9.12 17.27
N GLY A 138 14.41 -8.01 16.92
CA GLY A 138 13.12 -7.63 17.50
C GLY A 138 11.99 -8.57 17.08
N SER A 139 10.85 -8.49 17.77
CA SER A 139 9.65 -9.27 17.43
C SER A 139 9.19 -8.98 15.99
N VAL A 140 9.05 -10.04 15.20
CA VAL A 140 8.52 -9.95 13.83
C VAL A 140 7.06 -9.56 13.87
N ASP A 141 6.28 -10.08 14.82
CA ASP A 141 4.86 -9.75 15.01
C ASP A 141 4.66 -8.24 15.26
N LEU A 142 5.51 -7.62 16.09
CA LEU A 142 5.46 -6.18 16.30
C LEU A 142 5.72 -5.37 15.02
N LYS A 143 6.60 -5.87 14.14
CA LYS A 143 6.87 -5.23 12.84
C LYS A 143 5.68 -5.38 11.89
N ILE A 144 5.07 -6.56 11.87
CA ILE A 144 3.88 -6.88 11.07
C ILE A 144 2.72 -5.97 11.50
N ASP A 145 2.41 -5.95 12.80
CA ASP A 145 1.37 -5.10 13.37
C ASP A 145 1.63 -3.61 13.11
N GLY A 146 2.89 -3.18 13.23
CA GLY A 146 3.29 -1.82 12.90
C GLY A 146 3.05 -1.48 11.43
N THR A 147 3.31 -2.43 10.52
CA THR A 147 3.09 -2.27 9.09
C THR A 147 1.61 -2.18 8.78
N ARG A 148 0.80 -3.07 9.36
CA ARG A 148 -0.66 -3.03 9.29
C ARG A 148 -1.20 -1.66 9.67
N ARG A 149 -0.87 -1.17 10.88
CA ARG A 149 -1.34 0.14 11.38
C ARG A 149 -0.95 1.31 10.47
N ARG A 150 0.27 1.32 9.94
CA ARG A 150 0.72 2.39 9.03
C ARG A 150 0.02 2.34 7.68
N THR A 151 -0.27 1.13 7.19
CA THR A 151 -1.08 0.94 5.98
C THR A 151 -2.51 1.42 6.20
N GLU A 152 -3.17 1.01 7.29
CA GLU A 152 -4.52 1.45 7.66
C GLU A 152 -4.56 2.99 7.81
N ALA A 153 -3.59 3.59 8.50
CA ALA A 153 -3.51 5.03 8.66
C ALA A 153 -3.30 5.77 7.32
N PHE A 154 -2.52 5.21 6.40
CA PHE A 154 -2.36 5.78 5.06
C PHE A 154 -3.66 5.73 4.27
N VAL A 155 -4.40 4.62 4.32
CA VAL A 155 -5.71 4.50 3.67
C VAL A 155 -6.74 5.43 4.32
N ALA A 156 -6.75 5.55 5.64
CA ALA A 156 -7.59 6.51 6.36
C ALA A 156 -7.33 7.95 5.90
N ARG A 157 -6.06 8.34 5.73
CA ARG A 157 -5.68 9.66 5.18
C ARG A 157 -6.17 9.89 3.75
N VAL A 158 -6.37 8.84 2.95
CA VAL A 158 -7.00 8.97 1.62
C VAL A 158 -8.49 9.27 1.76
N LEU A 159 -9.15 8.71 2.77
CA LEU A 159 -10.58 8.89 3.06
C LEU A 159 -10.91 10.24 3.70
N GLU A 160 -9.98 10.83 4.44
CA GLU A 160 -10.16 12.14 5.08
C GLU A 160 -10.55 13.23 4.06
N ASN A 161 -11.70 13.85 4.27
CA ASN A 161 -12.25 14.91 3.44
C ASN A 161 -11.58 16.26 3.72
N GLY A 162 -10.26 16.39 3.49
CA GLY A 162 -9.57 17.68 3.32
C GLY A 162 -9.72 18.74 4.42
N GLU A 163 -10.35 18.47 5.56
CA GLU A 163 -10.39 19.39 6.70
C GLU A 163 -8.99 19.40 7.30
N ALA A 164 -8.24 20.46 7.00
CA ALA A 164 -7.02 20.76 7.71
C ALA A 164 -7.34 20.79 9.22
N PRO A 165 -6.51 20.16 10.07
CA PRO A 165 -6.68 20.30 11.52
C PRO A 165 -6.58 21.79 11.86
N ALA A 166 -7.58 22.27 12.61
CA ALA A 166 -7.65 23.64 13.13
C ALA A 166 -6.48 23.97 14.07
#